data_AF-A0A3M1W4J2-F1
#
_entry.id   AF-A0A3M1W4J2-F1
#
_cell.length_a   1.000
_cell.length_b   1.000
_cell.length_c   1.000
_cell.angle_alpha   90.00
_cell.angle_beta   90.00
_cell.angle_gamma   90.00
#
_symmetry.space_group_name_H-M   'P 1'
#
loop_
_entity.id
_entity.type
_entity.pdbx_description
1 polymer ?
#
loop_
_entity_poly.entity_id
_entity_poly.type
_entity_poly.pdbx_seq_one_letter_code
_entity_poly.pdbx_strand_id
1 'polypeptide(L)'
;QVRYYPRCPLTIIPLEGWTRSMYYEETQLPWIPPSPNMPLVETAVVYPGTCLLEGTNLSEGRGTTRPFETLGAPWIDGWQLADALNGIGLAGVHFRPIMFQPTFHKYAGRRCGGVFIHVTDRRAFASFLSGLAILREVIRLYPDRFCWRSPPYEYEHEKLPFDILVGNDWIRPWLEAGRSLREIDARCQQQWRAFEPLRAKALLY
;
A
#
# COMPACT_ATOMS: atom_id res chain seq x y z
N GLN A 1 6.03 -26.87 10.18
CA GLN A 1 5.27 -27.09 11.43
C GLN A 1 5.15 -25.75 12.15
N VAL A 2 3.94 -25.19 12.26
CA VAL A 2 3.70 -23.98 13.07
C VAL A 2 3.85 -24.37 14.54
N ARG A 3 4.85 -23.80 15.23
CA ARG A 3 5.05 -24.04 16.66
C ARG A 3 4.26 -22.98 17.44
N TYR A 4 3.26 -23.42 18.20
CA TYR A 4 2.47 -22.55 19.07
C TYR A 4 3.01 -22.62 20.50
N TYR A 5 3.37 -21.47 21.07
CA TYR A 5 3.93 -21.36 22.41
C TYR A 5 2.97 -20.62 23.36
N PRO A 6 1.87 -21.26 23.81
CA PRO A 6 0.82 -20.61 24.61
C PRO A 6 1.29 -20.10 25.98
N ARG A 7 2.47 -20.53 26.43
CA ARG A 7 3.06 -20.17 27.72
C ARG A 7 4.42 -19.48 27.54
N CYS A 8 4.64 -18.80 26.41
CA CYS A 8 5.83 -17.99 26.22
C CYS A 8 5.89 -16.94 27.34
N PRO A 9 6.90 -16.97 28.24
CA PRO A 9 7.05 -15.92 29.24
C PRO A 9 7.42 -14.62 28.51
N LEU A 10 6.43 -13.76 28.30
CA LEU A 10 6.58 -12.48 27.60
C LEU A 10 6.53 -11.34 28.61
N THR A 11 7.58 -10.54 28.64
CA THR A 11 7.62 -9.25 29.36
C THR A 11 7.70 -8.14 28.33
N ILE A 12 6.80 -7.16 28.41
CA ILE A 12 6.81 -5.98 27.53
C ILE A 12 7.21 -4.78 28.38
N ILE A 13 8.23 -4.04 27.93
CA ILE A 13 8.61 -2.77 28.54
C ILE A 13 7.84 -1.66 27.79
N PRO A 14 6.85 -1.01 28.41
CA PRO A 14 6.03 -0.01 27.74
C PRO A 14 6.83 1.26 27.44
N LEU A 15 6.46 1.95 26.37
CA LEU A 15 6.97 3.28 26.04
C LEU A 15 6.39 4.32 27.01
N GLU A 16 7.21 5.32 27.34
CA GLU A 16 6.78 6.51 28.06
C GLU A 16 6.51 7.66 27.07
N GLY A 17 5.45 8.44 27.31
CA GLY A 17 5.10 9.61 26.49
C GLY A 17 4.50 9.32 25.10
N TRP A 18 4.51 8.07 24.64
CA TRP A 18 3.90 7.69 23.36
C TRP A 18 2.38 7.63 23.47
N THR A 19 1.68 8.09 22.42
CA THR A 19 0.24 7.91 22.27
C THR A 19 -0.11 7.40 20.89
N ARG A 20 -1.24 6.68 20.78
CA ARG A 20 -1.68 6.04 19.52
C ARG A 20 -1.96 7.01 18.37
N SER A 21 -2.15 8.29 18.68
CA SER A 21 -2.39 9.36 17.71
C SER A 21 -1.12 10.02 17.17
N MET A 22 0.04 9.71 17.76
CA MET A 22 1.33 10.24 17.34
C MET A 22 1.78 9.61 16.04
N TYR A 23 2.23 10.46 15.15
CA TYR A 23 3.08 10.14 14.03
C TYR A 23 4.56 10.13 14.44
N TYR A 24 5.40 9.46 13.66
CA TYR A 24 6.79 9.18 14.06
C TYR A 24 7.57 10.47 14.37
N GLU A 25 7.38 11.52 13.57
CA GLU A 25 8.05 12.81 13.72
C GLU A 25 7.63 13.53 15.02
N GLU A 26 6.42 13.26 15.52
CA GLU A 26 5.94 13.79 16.80
C GLU A 26 6.68 13.18 18.01
N THR A 27 7.38 12.05 17.81
CA THR A 27 8.25 11.46 18.84
C THR A 27 9.59 12.19 18.97
N GLN A 28 9.96 13.03 17.99
CA GLN A 28 11.25 13.70 17.87
C GLN A 28 12.48 12.76 17.80
N LEU A 29 12.25 11.45 17.63
CA LEU A 29 13.31 10.47 17.45
C LEU A 29 13.85 10.51 16.01
N PRO A 30 15.15 10.20 15.81
CA PRO A 30 15.73 10.12 14.48
C PRO A 30 15.14 8.93 13.71
N TRP A 31 14.70 9.18 12.48
CA TRP A 31 14.27 8.12 11.58
C TRP A 31 15.46 7.30 11.10
N ILE A 32 15.52 6.04 11.52
CA ILE A 32 16.44 5.05 10.97
C ILE A 32 15.64 4.23 9.97
N PRO A 33 15.97 4.28 8.65
CA PRO A 33 15.23 3.53 7.63
C PRO A 33 15.14 2.04 7.99
N PRO A 34 13.93 1.48 8.18
CA PRO A 34 13.78 0.07 8.52
C PRO A 34 14.08 -0.85 7.32
N SER A 35 14.17 -0.29 6.11
CA SER A 35 14.47 -0.96 4.87
C SER A 35 15.12 0.02 3.89
N PRO A 36 16.00 -0.43 2.98
CA PRO A 36 16.56 0.42 1.93
C PRO A 36 15.50 1.11 1.05
N ASN A 37 14.31 0.49 0.91
CA ASN A 37 13.20 1.06 0.14
C ASN A 37 12.13 1.75 1.03
N MET A 38 12.45 2.04 2.29
CA MET A 38 11.64 2.89 3.18
C MET A 38 12.51 4.02 3.77
N PRO A 39 13.04 4.90 2.90
CA PRO A 39 14.02 5.90 3.30
C PRO A 39 13.44 7.00 4.19
N LEU A 40 12.13 7.26 4.08
CA LEU A 40 11.46 8.41 4.69
C LEU A 40 10.20 7.99 5.47
N VAL A 41 9.77 8.84 6.41
CA VAL A 41 8.52 8.60 7.15
C VAL A 41 7.31 8.69 6.21
N GLU A 42 7.36 9.56 5.22
CA GLU A 42 6.34 9.69 4.17
C GLU A 42 6.17 8.38 3.41
N THR A 43 7.26 7.66 3.15
CA THR A 43 7.20 6.33 2.55
C THR A 43 6.40 5.36 3.43
N ALA A 44 6.60 5.39 4.75
CA ALA A 44 5.84 4.55 5.70
C ALA A 44 4.33 4.89 5.73
N VAL A 45 3.95 6.13 5.44
CA VAL A 45 2.54 6.56 5.38
C VAL A 45 1.80 5.94 4.19
N VAL A 46 2.43 5.92 3.01
CA VAL A 46 1.80 5.39 1.77
C VAL A 46 1.94 3.87 1.63
N TYR A 47 2.96 3.28 2.27
CA TYR A 47 3.32 1.87 2.12
C TYR A 47 2.17 0.86 2.34
N PRO A 48 1.27 0.99 3.34
CA PRO A 48 0.17 0.04 3.54
C PRO A 48 -0.74 -0.15 2.32
N GLY A 49 -0.94 0.90 1.53
CA GLY A 49 -1.68 0.80 0.27
C GLY A 49 -0.79 0.47 -0.92
N THR A 50 0.38 1.09 -1.02
CA THR A 50 1.19 1.01 -2.25
C THR A 50 2.07 -0.23 -2.34
N CYS A 51 2.33 -0.91 -1.22
CA CYS A 51 3.00 -2.22 -1.23
C CYS A 51 2.16 -3.29 -1.97
N LEU A 52 0.83 -3.13 -2.04
CA LEU A 52 -0.02 -4.04 -2.81
C LEU A 52 0.35 -4.12 -4.30
N LEU A 53 0.99 -3.07 -4.86
CA LEU A 53 1.44 -3.05 -6.25
C LEU A 53 2.58 -4.05 -6.51
N GLU A 54 3.27 -4.52 -5.46
CA GLU A 54 4.26 -5.60 -5.59
C GLU A 54 3.66 -6.89 -6.14
N GLY A 55 2.36 -7.09 -5.90
CA GLY A 55 1.58 -8.18 -6.46
C GLY A 55 1.14 -8.01 -7.91
N THR A 56 1.66 -7.00 -8.61
CA THR A 56 1.31 -6.68 -10.00
C THR A 56 2.54 -6.43 -10.86
N ASN A 57 2.32 -6.24 -12.16
CA ASN A 57 3.35 -5.77 -13.08
C ASN A 57 3.65 -4.27 -12.98
N LEU A 58 2.97 -3.48 -12.14
CA LEU A 58 3.29 -2.05 -11.94
C LEU A 58 4.59 -1.86 -11.18
N SER A 59 5.37 -0.84 -11.52
CA SER A 59 6.45 -0.37 -10.65
C SER A 59 5.86 0.40 -9.47
N GLU A 60 6.24 0.01 -8.25
CA GLU A 60 6.04 0.73 -7.00
C GLU A 60 7.19 1.73 -6.71
N GLY A 61 7.95 2.13 -7.73
CA GLY A 61 8.97 3.18 -7.59
C GLY A 61 10.29 2.72 -6.96
N ARG A 62 10.46 1.42 -6.66
CA ARG A 62 11.80 0.86 -6.38
C ARG A 62 12.72 1.16 -7.56
N GLY A 63 13.97 1.54 -7.29
CA GLY A 63 14.88 2.08 -8.30
C GLY A 63 14.76 3.59 -8.53
N THR A 64 13.97 4.29 -7.73
CA THR A 64 13.92 5.77 -7.69
C THR A 64 14.33 6.29 -6.32
N THR A 65 14.38 7.61 -6.14
CA THR A 65 14.63 8.24 -4.84
C THR A 65 13.42 8.29 -3.93
N ARG A 66 12.23 7.86 -4.42
CA ARG A 66 10.94 7.95 -3.72
C ARG A 66 10.11 6.67 -3.94
N PRO A 67 10.59 5.51 -3.46
CA PRO A 67 9.86 4.25 -3.56
C PRO A 67 8.51 4.36 -2.83
N PHE A 68 7.51 3.64 -3.31
CA PHE A 68 6.12 3.59 -2.81
C PHE A 68 5.33 4.91 -2.88
N GLU A 69 5.98 6.06 -2.99
CA GLU A 69 5.37 7.36 -3.30
C GLU A 69 5.23 7.55 -4.82
N THR A 70 6.12 6.93 -5.59
CA THR A 70 6.13 6.89 -7.06
C THR A 70 5.58 5.55 -7.54
N LEU A 71 4.65 5.57 -8.50
CA LEU A 71 4.17 4.34 -9.13
C LEU A 71 3.86 4.53 -10.61
N GLY A 72 3.97 3.47 -11.40
CA GLY A 72 3.66 3.53 -12.82
C GLY A 72 4.18 2.35 -13.64
N ALA A 73 4.14 2.50 -14.96
CA ALA A 73 4.63 1.51 -15.91
C ALA A 73 4.95 2.17 -17.27
N PRO A 74 5.69 1.50 -18.17
CA PRO A 74 6.02 2.05 -19.50
C PRO A 74 4.83 2.33 -20.41
N TRP A 75 3.66 1.81 -20.05
CA TRP A 75 2.43 1.87 -20.83
C TRP A 75 1.35 2.75 -20.21
N ILE A 76 1.64 3.40 -19.07
CA ILE A 76 0.70 4.31 -18.41
C ILE A 76 0.90 5.72 -18.94
N ASP A 77 -0.19 6.35 -19.34
CA ASP A 77 -0.31 7.80 -19.42
C ASP A 77 -0.56 8.35 -18.00
N GLY A 78 0.44 9.09 -17.50
CA GLY A 78 0.40 9.66 -16.16
C GLY A 78 -0.71 10.68 -15.96
N TRP A 79 -1.03 11.49 -16.98
CA TRP A 79 -2.10 12.50 -16.89
C TRP A 79 -3.47 11.83 -16.81
N GLN A 80 -3.73 10.87 -17.68
CA GLN A 80 -4.98 10.11 -17.66
C GLN A 80 -5.20 9.40 -16.32
N LEU A 81 -4.15 8.77 -15.77
CA LEU A 81 -4.23 8.10 -14.47
C LEU A 81 -4.43 9.11 -13.33
N ALA A 82 -3.70 10.23 -13.33
CA ALA A 82 -3.85 11.27 -12.31
C ALA A 82 -5.26 11.86 -12.30
N ASP A 83 -5.82 12.20 -13.47
CA ASP A 83 -7.18 12.74 -13.59
C ASP A 83 -8.23 11.75 -13.09
N ALA A 84 -8.09 10.46 -13.46
CA ALA A 84 -8.99 9.41 -12.99
C ALA A 84 -8.94 9.26 -11.47
N LEU A 85 -7.75 9.28 -10.86
CA LEU A 85 -7.58 9.13 -9.42
C LEU A 85 -8.06 10.36 -8.64
N ASN A 86 -7.70 11.56 -9.10
CA ASN A 86 -8.15 12.80 -8.48
C ASN A 86 -9.68 12.96 -8.59
N GLY A 87 -10.29 12.48 -9.69
CA GLY A 87 -11.74 12.46 -9.87
C GLY A 87 -12.51 11.60 -8.87
N ILE A 88 -11.84 10.69 -8.14
CA ILE A 88 -12.45 9.89 -7.06
C ILE A 88 -12.76 10.76 -5.83
N GLY A 89 -12.00 11.83 -5.60
CA GLY A 89 -12.17 12.70 -4.45
C GLY A 89 -11.76 12.07 -3.12
N LEU A 90 -10.68 11.27 -3.10
CA LEU A 90 -10.12 10.73 -1.85
C LEU A 90 -9.56 11.87 -0.98
N ALA A 91 -9.89 11.84 0.32
CA ALA A 91 -9.44 12.85 1.27
C ALA A 91 -7.94 12.71 1.59
N GLY A 92 -7.28 13.84 1.82
CA GLY A 92 -5.89 13.89 2.29
C GLY A 92 -4.83 13.46 1.27
N VAL A 93 -5.17 13.35 -0.02
CA VAL A 93 -4.24 12.95 -1.08
C VAL A 93 -4.47 13.71 -2.38
N HIS A 94 -3.39 13.96 -3.11
CA HIS A 94 -3.41 14.41 -4.48
C HIS A 94 -2.44 13.57 -5.32
N PHE A 95 -2.88 13.16 -6.51
CA PHE A 95 -2.06 12.37 -7.44
C PHE A 95 -1.53 13.28 -8.54
N ARG A 96 -0.21 13.44 -8.59
CA ARG A 96 0.46 14.26 -9.61
C ARG A 96 1.01 13.34 -10.71
N PRO A 97 0.78 13.63 -12.00
CA PRO A 97 1.38 12.87 -13.09
C PRO A 97 2.91 13.03 -13.08
N ILE A 98 3.62 11.94 -13.36
CA ILE A 98 5.08 11.95 -13.48
C ILE A 98 5.59 11.05 -14.60
N MET A 99 6.82 11.32 -15.02
CA MET A 99 7.66 10.40 -15.77
C MET A 99 8.88 10.04 -14.93
N PHE A 100 9.24 8.76 -14.88
CA PHE A 100 10.39 8.28 -14.13
C PHE A 100 11.05 7.09 -14.84
N GLN A 101 12.29 6.77 -14.46
CA GLN A 101 13.01 5.61 -14.98
C GLN A 101 13.70 4.89 -13.81
N PRO A 102 13.19 3.74 -13.35
CA PRO A 102 13.82 2.95 -12.30
C PRO A 102 15.26 2.54 -12.67
N THR A 103 16.16 2.54 -11.70
CA THR A 103 17.54 2.04 -11.86
C THR A 103 17.67 0.54 -11.60
N PHE A 104 16.73 -0.05 -10.86
CA PHE A 104 16.64 -1.50 -10.60
C PHE A 104 15.18 -1.91 -10.43
N HIS A 105 14.93 -3.22 -10.24
CA HIS A 105 13.60 -3.81 -10.07
C HIS A 105 12.72 -3.69 -11.33
N LYS A 106 11.39 -3.63 -11.15
CA LYS A 106 10.40 -3.57 -12.22
C LYS A 106 10.67 -2.37 -13.14
N TYR A 107 10.82 -2.68 -14.43
CA TYR A 107 11.07 -1.71 -15.50
C TYR A 107 12.39 -0.92 -15.38
N ALA A 108 13.42 -1.51 -14.76
CA ALA A 108 14.77 -0.94 -14.75
C ALA A 108 15.22 -0.49 -16.16
N GLY A 109 15.74 0.74 -16.26
CA GLY A 109 16.21 1.32 -17.52
C GLY A 109 15.12 1.74 -18.51
N ARG A 110 13.84 1.55 -18.18
CA ARG A 110 12.71 1.93 -19.05
C ARG A 110 11.99 3.15 -18.50
N ARG A 111 11.70 4.10 -19.37
CA ARG A 111 10.85 5.24 -19.05
C ARG A 111 9.42 4.76 -18.73
N CYS A 112 8.90 5.17 -17.59
CA CYS A 112 7.57 4.88 -17.08
C CYS A 112 6.79 6.18 -16.94
N GLY A 113 5.52 6.17 -17.36
CA GLY A 113 4.54 7.15 -16.94
C GLY A 113 3.79 6.64 -15.71
N GLY A 114 3.22 7.56 -14.93
CA GLY A 114 2.49 7.19 -13.72
C GLY A 114 2.18 8.39 -12.85
N VAL A 115 2.07 8.15 -11.54
CA VAL A 115 1.73 9.18 -10.57
C VAL A 115 2.70 9.19 -9.38
N PHE A 116 2.87 10.37 -8.81
CA PHE A 116 3.43 10.59 -7.50
C PHE A 116 2.30 10.93 -6.52
N ILE A 117 2.30 10.28 -5.36
CA ILE A 117 1.30 10.48 -4.31
C ILE A 117 1.76 11.60 -3.39
N HIS A 118 1.04 12.72 -3.40
CA HIS A 118 1.20 13.77 -2.40
C HIS A 118 0.16 13.58 -1.29
N VAL A 119 0.61 13.24 -0.09
CA VAL A 119 -0.26 13.23 1.09
C VAL A 119 -0.43 14.67 1.58
N THR A 120 -1.64 15.21 1.46
CA THR A 120 -1.96 16.61 1.80
C THR A 120 -2.53 16.75 3.22
N ASP A 121 -3.19 15.71 3.73
CA ASP A 121 -3.61 15.59 5.12
C ASP A 121 -3.49 14.13 5.55
N ARG A 122 -2.48 13.86 6.37
CA ARG A 122 -2.13 12.52 6.83
C ARG A 122 -3.18 11.91 7.77
N ARG A 123 -3.97 12.73 8.48
CA ARG A 123 -5.05 12.25 9.37
C ARG A 123 -6.28 11.83 8.57
N ALA A 124 -6.51 12.47 7.43
CA ALA A 124 -7.59 12.10 6.51
C ALA A 124 -7.18 11.03 5.48
N PHE A 125 -5.89 10.83 5.24
CA PHE A 125 -5.39 9.94 4.20
C PHE A 125 -5.65 8.46 4.49
N ALA A 126 -6.52 7.85 3.67
CA ALA A 126 -6.78 6.42 3.69
C ALA A 126 -5.78 5.67 2.78
N SER A 127 -4.60 5.35 3.32
CA SER A 127 -3.49 4.71 2.59
C SER A 127 -3.91 3.44 1.85
N PHE A 128 -4.52 2.47 2.56
CA PHE A 128 -4.99 1.22 1.98
C PHE A 128 -6.00 1.44 0.84
N LEU A 129 -7.01 2.29 1.07
CA LEU A 129 -8.04 2.60 0.07
C LEU A 129 -7.44 3.29 -1.17
N SER A 130 -6.43 4.13 -0.99
CA SER A 130 -5.71 4.78 -2.08
C SER A 130 -4.95 3.77 -2.95
N GLY A 131 -4.31 2.77 -2.34
CA GLY A 131 -3.69 1.66 -3.07
C GLY A 131 -4.69 0.87 -3.91
N LEU A 132 -5.88 0.57 -3.35
CA LEU A 132 -6.97 -0.08 -4.08
C LEU A 132 -7.52 0.79 -5.21
N ALA A 133 -7.61 2.10 -5.01
CA ALA A 133 -8.04 3.05 -6.03
C ALA A 133 -7.08 3.05 -7.22
N ILE A 134 -5.77 3.09 -6.96
CA ILE A 134 -4.74 2.97 -7.99
C ILE A 134 -4.91 1.70 -8.80
N LEU A 135 -5.03 0.55 -8.14
CA LEU A 135 -5.20 -0.74 -8.82
C LEU A 135 -6.48 -0.78 -9.65
N ARG A 136 -7.61 -0.32 -9.11
CA ARG A 136 -8.89 -0.29 -9.80
C ARG A 136 -8.83 0.58 -11.06
N GLU A 137 -8.29 1.80 -10.95
CA GLU A 137 -8.20 2.71 -12.10
C GLU A 137 -7.22 2.21 -13.14
N VAL A 138 -6.11 1.59 -12.75
CA VAL A 138 -5.18 0.97 -13.71
C VAL A 138 -5.84 -0.21 -14.43
N ILE A 139 -6.53 -1.10 -13.72
CA ILE A 139 -7.27 -2.24 -14.32
C ILE A 139 -8.30 -1.71 -15.32
N ARG A 140 -9.04 -0.66 -14.95
CA ARG A 140 -10.07 -0.05 -15.79
C ARG A 140 -9.52 0.63 -17.03
N LEU A 141 -8.43 1.40 -16.89
CA LEU A 141 -7.85 2.18 -17.99
C LEU A 141 -6.98 1.34 -18.92
N TYR A 142 -6.37 0.27 -18.41
CA TYR A 142 -5.37 -0.53 -19.14
C TYR A 142 -5.60 -2.05 -19.01
N PRO A 143 -6.81 -2.56 -19.32
CA PRO A 143 -7.16 -3.96 -19.08
C PRO A 143 -6.27 -4.95 -19.86
N ASP A 144 -5.82 -4.58 -21.06
CA ASP A 144 -4.98 -5.43 -21.91
C ASP A 144 -3.48 -5.43 -21.52
N ARG A 145 -3.09 -4.58 -20.56
CA ARG A 145 -1.68 -4.37 -20.16
C ARG A 145 -1.43 -4.69 -18.70
N PHE A 146 -2.44 -4.54 -17.86
CA PHE A 146 -2.36 -4.89 -16.45
C PHE A 146 -2.24 -6.41 -16.28
N CYS A 147 -1.36 -6.85 -15.38
CA CYS A 147 -1.29 -8.25 -14.97
C CYS A 147 -1.02 -8.35 -13.48
N TRP A 148 -1.70 -9.28 -12.81
CA TRP A 148 -1.27 -9.79 -11.52
C TRP A 148 0.06 -10.51 -11.67
N ARG A 149 0.96 -10.34 -10.72
CA ARG A 149 2.22 -11.06 -10.68
C ARG A 149 1.92 -12.52 -10.35
N SER A 150 2.52 -13.46 -11.08
CA SER A 150 2.44 -14.89 -10.77
C SER A 150 3.31 -15.25 -9.56
N PRO A 151 3.01 -16.34 -8.83
CA PRO A 151 3.90 -16.89 -7.82
C PRO A 151 5.30 -17.22 -8.40
N PRO A 152 6.35 -17.30 -7.57
CA PRO A 152 6.34 -17.19 -6.11
C PRO A 152 6.41 -15.75 -5.59
N TYR A 153 6.04 -15.57 -4.32
CA TYR A 153 6.24 -14.35 -3.55
C TYR A 153 6.81 -14.70 -2.17
N GLU A 154 8.02 -14.20 -1.88
CA GLU A 154 8.77 -14.56 -0.67
C GLU A 154 8.88 -16.09 -0.49
N TYR A 155 8.24 -16.64 0.54
CA TYR A 155 8.24 -18.07 0.88
C TYR A 155 6.95 -18.80 0.44
N GLU A 156 6.06 -18.11 -0.28
CA GLU A 156 4.83 -18.66 -0.82
C GLU A 156 4.98 -18.95 -2.32
N HIS A 157 4.59 -20.15 -2.74
CA HIS A 157 4.83 -20.68 -4.07
C HIS A 157 3.55 -20.97 -4.87
N GLU A 158 2.39 -20.99 -4.22
CA GLU A 158 1.12 -21.36 -4.85
C GLU A 158 0.18 -20.16 -5.01
N LYS A 159 0.05 -19.35 -3.96
CA LYS A 159 -0.90 -18.23 -3.95
C LYS A 159 -0.36 -17.02 -4.71
N LEU A 160 -1.27 -16.28 -5.32
CA LEU A 160 -0.91 -15.03 -5.99
C LEU A 160 -0.31 -14.05 -4.97
N PRO A 161 0.84 -13.42 -5.30
CA PRO A 161 1.46 -12.36 -4.50
C PRO A 161 0.47 -11.33 -3.94
N PHE A 162 -0.49 -10.86 -4.75
CA PHE A 162 -1.49 -9.89 -4.31
C PHE A 162 -2.42 -10.45 -3.22
N ASP A 163 -2.89 -11.69 -3.37
CA ASP A 163 -3.80 -12.33 -2.42
C ASP A 163 -3.09 -12.58 -1.07
N ILE A 164 -1.77 -12.79 -1.09
CA ILE A 164 -0.91 -12.83 0.10
C ILE A 164 -0.80 -11.47 0.77
N LEU A 165 -0.46 -10.43 0.01
CA LEU A 165 -0.27 -9.07 0.51
C LEU A 165 -1.55 -8.50 1.13
N VAL A 166 -2.69 -8.73 0.49
CA VAL A 166 -3.98 -8.22 0.95
C VAL A 166 -4.62 -9.12 2.03
N GLY A 167 -4.10 -10.34 2.20
CA GLY A 167 -4.51 -11.29 3.23
C GLY A 167 -5.90 -11.89 3.04
N ASN A 168 -6.45 -11.85 1.82
CA ASN A 168 -7.75 -12.45 1.50
C ASN A 168 -7.87 -12.77 0.00
N ASP A 169 -8.95 -13.46 -0.36
CA ASP A 169 -9.24 -13.97 -1.71
C ASP A 169 -10.35 -13.20 -2.45
N TRP A 170 -10.94 -12.19 -1.82
CA TRP A 170 -12.14 -11.52 -2.35
C TRP A 170 -11.88 -10.12 -2.91
N ILE A 171 -10.83 -9.42 -2.47
CA ILE A 171 -10.53 -8.06 -2.98
C ILE A 171 -10.13 -8.12 -4.45
N ARG A 172 -9.26 -9.07 -4.84
CA ARG A 172 -8.81 -9.22 -6.21
C ARG A 172 -9.95 -9.40 -7.22
N PRO A 173 -10.85 -10.39 -7.08
CA PRO A 173 -11.97 -10.54 -8.01
C PRO A 173 -12.94 -9.36 -7.98
N TRP A 174 -13.05 -8.63 -6.86
CA TRP A 174 -13.88 -7.42 -6.79
C TRP A 174 -13.27 -6.24 -7.57
N LEU A 175 -11.94 -6.10 -7.55
CA LEU A 175 -11.24 -5.12 -8.38
C LEU A 175 -11.40 -5.46 -9.87
N GLU A 176 -11.24 -6.73 -10.24
CA GLU A 176 -11.44 -7.23 -11.61
C GLU A 176 -12.89 -6.99 -12.10
N ALA A 177 -13.88 -7.20 -11.23
CA ALA A 177 -15.29 -6.96 -11.51
C ALA A 177 -15.70 -5.48 -11.45
N GLY A 178 -14.77 -4.56 -11.21
CA GLY A 178 -15.05 -3.12 -11.16
C GLY A 178 -15.96 -2.69 -10.00
N ARG A 179 -15.97 -3.44 -8.88
CA ARG A 179 -16.77 -3.08 -7.69
C ARG A 179 -16.31 -1.73 -7.14
N SER A 180 -17.24 -1.00 -6.53
CA SER A 180 -16.93 0.33 -6.03
C SER A 180 -16.00 0.28 -4.81
N LEU A 181 -15.11 1.27 -4.68
CA LEU A 181 -14.23 1.40 -3.50
C LEU A 181 -15.04 1.50 -2.21
N ARG A 182 -16.25 2.09 -2.27
CA ARG A 182 -17.17 2.17 -1.13
C ARG A 182 -17.65 0.80 -0.66
N GLU A 183 -17.95 -0.12 -1.58
CA GLU A 183 -18.35 -1.48 -1.22
C GLU A 183 -17.19 -2.28 -0.61
N ILE A 184 -15.99 -2.13 -1.17
CA ILE A 184 -14.78 -2.76 -0.62
C ILE A 184 -14.51 -2.22 0.80
N ASP A 185 -14.51 -0.89 0.97
CA ASP A 185 -14.30 -0.26 2.28
C ASP A 185 -15.37 -0.70 3.28
N ALA A 186 -16.65 -0.70 2.91
CA ALA A 186 -17.72 -1.15 3.80
C ALA A 186 -17.50 -2.56 4.35
N ARG A 187 -17.02 -3.49 3.51
CA ARG A 187 -16.69 -4.86 3.93
C ARG A 187 -15.44 -4.88 4.83
N CYS A 188 -14.40 -4.11 4.50
CA CYS A 188 -13.22 -3.96 5.35
C CYS A 188 -13.58 -3.39 6.74
N GLN A 189 -14.45 -2.37 6.80
CA GLN A 189 -14.93 -1.79 8.06
C GLN A 189 -15.67 -2.81 8.93
N GLN A 190 -16.44 -3.73 8.32
CA GLN A 190 -17.07 -4.81 9.06
C GLN A 190 -16.03 -5.75 9.69
N GLN A 191 -14.99 -6.14 8.94
CA GLN A 191 -13.91 -6.99 9.44
C GLN A 191 -13.11 -6.28 10.55
N TRP A 192 -12.85 -4.99 10.39
CA TRP A 192 -12.20 -4.16 11.39
C TRP A 192 -12.98 -4.11 12.71
N ARG A 193 -14.30 -3.86 12.64
CA ARG A 193 -15.18 -3.87 13.82
C ARG A 193 -15.19 -5.24 14.52
N ALA A 194 -15.10 -6.33 13.76
CA ALA A 194 -15.00 -7.67 14.33
C ALA A 194 -13.64 -7.93 15.03
N PHE A 195 -12.56 -7.29 14.56
CA PHE A 195 -11.23 -7.39 15.15
C PHE A 195 -11.06 -6.50 16.39
N GLU A 196 -11.83 -5.43 16.52
CA GLU A 196 -11.69 -4.44 17.59
C GLU A 196 -11.74 -5.02 19.02
N PRO A 197 -12.67 -5.94 19.37
CA PRO A 197 -12.68 -6.57 20.70
C PRO A 197 -11.44 -7.43 20.98
N LEU A 198 -10.85 -8.04 19.93
CA LEU A 198 -9.62 -8.82 20.07
C LEU A 198 -8.43 -7.89 20.29
N ARG A 199 -8.32 -6.81 19.49
CA ARG A 199 -7.30 -5.77 19.64
C ARG A 199 -7.34 -5.15 21.04
N ALA A 200 -8.52 -4.81 21.54
CA ALA A 200 -8.70 -4.13 22.82
C ALA A 200 -8.07 -4.89 24.01
N LYS A 201 -8.02 -6.23 23.94
CA LYS A 201 -7.42 -7.08 24.98
C LYS A 201 -5.88 -6.99 25.01
N ALA A 202 -5.26 -6.48 23.97
CA ALA A 202 -3.82 -6.43 23.79
C ALA A 202 -3.25 -4.99 23.70
N LEU A 203 -4.09 -3.96 23.86
CA LEU A 203 -3.63 -2.57 23.85
C LEU A 203 -2.84 -2.25 25.13
N LEU A 204 -1.68 -1.63 24.95
CA LEU A 204 -0.89 -1.03 26.03
C LEU A 204 -1.07 0.51 26.09
N TYR A 205 -1.53 1.10 24.99
CA TYR A 205 -1.76 2.54 24.80
C TYR A 205 -2.91 2.78 23.82
#